data_AF-K9YPR2-F1
#
_entry.id   AF-K9YPR2-F1
#
_cell.length_a   1.000
_cell.length_b   1.000
_cell.length_c   1.000
_cell.angle_alpha   90.00
_cell.angle_beta   90.00
_cell.angle_gamma   90.00
#
_symmetry.space_group_name_H-M   'P 1'
#
loop_
_entity.id
_entity.type
_entity.pdbx_description
1 polymer ?
#
loop_
_entity_poly.entity_id
_entity_poly.type
_entity_poly.pdbx_seq_one_letter_code
_entity_poly.pdbx_strand_id
1 'polypeptide(L)' 'MSISRDRLKELENLPDSEIDTSDIPELDETFWQNARKVEPVSKETVAISLDKDTLNWLKHETSDYQNLINQVLRAYMNQH' A
#
# COMPACT_ATOMS: atom_id res chain seq x y z
N MET A 1 -9.88 -16.29 9.65
CA MET A 1 -9.10 -16.98 10.70
C MET A 1 -9.45 -16.37 12.04
N SER A 2 -10.06 -17.12 12.95
CA SER A 2 -10.35 -16.68 14.32
C SER A 2 -9.58 -17.57 15.28
N ILE A 3 -8.71 -16.99 16.09
CA ILE A 3 -7.99 -17.72 17.14
C ILE A 3 -8.96 -18.01 18.30
N SER A 4 -8.92 -19.23 18.85
CA SER A 4 -9.80 -19.65 19.96
C SER A 4 -9.45 -18.94 21.26
N ARG A 5 -10.44 -18.74 22.14
CA ARG A 5 -10.25 -18.03 23.42
C ARG A 5 -9.23 -18.70 24.35
N ASP A 6 -9.16 -20.03 24.35
CA ASP A 6 -8.18 -20.77 25.15
C ASP A 6 -6.75 -20.51 24.65
N ARG A 7 -6.56 -20.43 23.33
CA ARG A 7 -5.27 -20.10 22.71
C ARG A 7 -4.80 -18.68 23.08
N LEU A 8 -5.72 -17.73 23.27
CA LEU A 8 -5.37 -16.38 23.74
C LEU A 8 -4.80 -16.40 25.15
N LYS A 9 -5.42 -17.17 26.06
CA LYS A 9 -4.96 -17.27 27.45
C LYS A 9 -3.58 -17.92 27.56
N GLU A 10 -3.31 -18.92 26.73
CA GLU A 10 -1.98 -19.53 26.66
C GLU A 10 -0.91 -18.53 26.21
N LEU A 11 -1.21 -17.71 25.18
CA LEU A 11 -0.29 -16.69 24.68
C LEU A 11 -0.08 -15.55 25.69
N GLU A 12 -1.11 -15.18 26.45
CA GLU A 12 -1.02 -14.14 27.48
C GLU A 12 -0.14 -14.55 28.68
N ASN A 13 -0.02 -15.85 28.96
CA ASN A 13 0.81 -16.37 30.05
C ASN A 13 2.22 -16.78 29.57
N LEU A 14 2.53 -16.65 28.27
CA LEU A 14 3.85 -16.95 27.75
C LEU A 14 4.82 -15.84 28.18
N PRO A 15 5.95 -16.17 28.86
CA PRO A 15 6.94 -15.16 29.21
C PRO A 15 7.65 -14.61 27.98
N ASP A 16 7.94 -13.31 27.97
CA ASP A 16 8.62 -12.63 26.86
C ASP A 16 9.96 -13.29 26.47
N SER A 17 10.63 -13.95 27.43
CA SER A 17 11.88 -14.69 27.21
C SER A 17 11.75 -15.91 26.30
N GLU A 18 10.55 -16.45 26.10
CA GLU A 18 10.27 -17.55 25.16
C GLU A 18 9.88 -17.03 23.77
N ILE A 19 9.77 -15.71 23.58
CA ILE A 19 9.51 -15.10 22.28
C ILE A 19 10.82 -15.05 21.49
N ASP A 20 10.95 -15.92 20.50
CA ASP A 20 12.08 -15.92 19.58
C ASP A 20 11.98 -14.72 18.62
N THR A 21 12.86 -13.74 18.82
CA THR A 21 13.00 -12.55 17.97
C THR A 21 14.20 -12.64 17.03
N SER A 22 14.86 -13.80 16.93
CA SER A 22 16.11 -13.96 16.16
C SER A 22 15.95 -13.63 14.66
N ASP A 23 14.75 -13.81 14.10
CA ASP A 23 14.41 -13.48 12.71
C ASP A 23 14.10 -11.99 12.48
N ILE A 24 13.93 -11.20 13.55
CA ILE A 24 13.52 -9.81 13.48
C ILE A 24 14.57 -8.96 14.22
N PRO A 25 15.66 -8.58 13.55
CA PRO A 25 16.66 -7.71 14.15
C PRO A 25 16.02 -6.38 14.56
N GLU A 26 16.50 -5.80 15.66
CA GLU A 26 16.02 -4.50 16.12
C GLU A 26 16.22 -3.44 15.04
N LEU A 27 15.20 -2.61 14.80
CA LEU A 27 15.28 -1.50 13.85
C LEU A 27 16.15 -0.39 14.44
N ASP A 28 17.45 -0.47 14.19
CA ASP A 28 18.47 0.44 14.67
C ASP A 28 18.60 1.69 13.78
N GLU A 29 19.42 2.65 14.21
CA GLU A 29 19.66 3.87 13.43
C GLU A 29 20.21 3.58 12.03
N THR A 30 20.94 2.46 11.85
CA THR A 30 21.49 2.07 10.53
C THR A 30 20.42 1.59 9.56
N PHE A 31 19.38 0.90 10.05
CA PHE A 31 18.17 0.60 9.28
C PHE A 31 17.50 1.88 8.78
N TRP A 32 17.30 2.86 9.67
CA TRP A 32 16.63 4.11 9.31
C TRP A 32 17.47 5.03 8.41
N GLN A 33 18.80 4.95 8.48
CA GLN A 33 19.69 5.69 7.58
C GLN A 33 19.54 5.26 6.11
N ASN A 34 19.26 3.98 5.87
CA ASN A 34 19.07 3.42 4.51
C ASN A 34 17.60 3.22 4.15
N ALA A 35 16.68 3.46 5.09
CA ALA A 35 15.26 3.30 4.87
C ALA A 35 14.78 4.33 3.85
N ARG A 36 14.36 3.84 2.68
CA ARG A 36 13.70 4.67 1.68
C ARG A 36 12.30 5.02 2.18
N LYS A 37 12.15 6.23 2.70
CA LYS A 37 10.85 6.79 3.03
C LYS A 37 10.05 6.96 1.73
N VAL A 38 9.07 6.10 1.51
CA VAL A 38 8.10 6.26 0.42
C VAL A 38 7.05 7.22 0.95
N GLU A 39 7.18 8.50 0.60
CA GLU A 39 6.10 9.45 0.88
C GLU A 39 4.87 9.03 0.06
N PRO A 40 3.71 8.83 0.70
CA PRO A 40 2.49 8.51 -0.03
C PRO A 40 2.20 9.69 -0.96
N VAL A 41 2.15 9.41 -2.27
CA VAL A 41 1.84 10.44 -3.26
C VAL A 41 0.46 10.99 -2.92
N SER A 42 0.40 12.26 -2.53
CA SER A 42 -0.85 12.97 -2.31
C SER A 42 -1.65 12.96 -3.62
N LYS A 43 -2.80 12.27 -3.61
CA LYS A 43 -3.73 12.24 -4.74
C LYS A 43 -4.86 13.20 -4.42
N GLU A 44 -5.09 14.17 -5.29
CA GLU A 44 -6.26 15.04 -5.20
C GLU A 44 -7.41 14.44 -6.01
N THR A 45 -8.59 14.38 -5.40
CA THR A 45 -9.81 13.93 -6.10
C THR A 45 -10.42 15.12 -6.81
N VAL A 46 -10.30 15.14 -8.14
CA VAL A 46 -10.91 16.16 -9.00
C VAL A 46 -12.01 15.52 -9.84
N ALA A 47 -13.17 16.19 -9.95
CA ALA A 47 -14.22 15.79 -10.87
C ALA A 47 -13.89 16.33 -12.27
N ILE A 48 -13.51 15.44 -13.18
CA ILE A 48 -13.26 15.76 -14.59
C ILE A 48 -14.41 15.22 -15.46
N SER A 49 -14.84 16.00 -16.43
CA SER A 49 -15.77 15.53 -17.47
C SER A 49 -14.97 14.82 -18.56
N LEU A 50 -15.32 13.56 -18.82
CA LEU A 50 -14.74 12.73 -19.87
C LEU A 50 -15.86 12.32 -20.83
N ASP A 51 -15.54 12.20 -22.11
CA ASP A 51 -16.46 11.62 -23.08
C ASP A 51 -16.84 10.18 -22.70
N LYS A 52 -18.10 9.84 -22.95
CA LYS A 52 -18.67 8.54 -22.57
C LYS A 52 -17.92 7.38 -23.25
N ASP A 53 -17.53 7.57 -24.51
CA ASP A 53 -16.81 6.56 -25.30
C ASP A 53 -15.41 6.32 -24.75
N THR A 54 -14.68 7.39 -24.41
CA THR A 54 -13.35 7.33 -23.78
C THR A 54 -13.41 6.63 -22.43
N LEU A 55 -14.42 6.94 -21.61
CA LEU A 55 -14.60 6.32 -20.29
C LEU A 55 -14.97 4.83 -20.40
N ASN A 56 -15.77 4.46 -21.40
CA ASN A 56 -16.10 3.05 -21.66
C ASN A 56 -14.86 2.27 -22.13
N TRP A 57 -14.04 2.85 -23.01
CA TRP A 57 -12.80 2.23 -23.45
C TRP A 57 -11.83 2.00 -22.28
N LEU A 58 -11.63 3.02 -21.42
CA LEU A 58 -10.77 2.91 -20.23
C LEU A 58 -11.24 1.82 -19.25
N LYS A 59 -12.57 1.69 -19.08
CA LYS A 59 -13.17 0.65 -18.24
C LYS A 59 -13.06 -0.76 -18.84
N HIS A 60 -13.03 -0.86 -20.16
CA HIS A 60 -12.82 -2.13 -20.85
C HIS A 60 -11.37 -2.62 -20.71
N GLU A 61 -10.41 -1.70 -20.73
CA GLU A 61 -8.99 -2.02 -20.62
C GLU A 61 -8.62 -2.56 -19.23
N THR A 62 -9.12 -1.92 -18.17
CA THR A 62 -8.82 -2.34 -16.79
C THR A 62 -9.93 -1.96 -15.81
N SER A 63 -10.05 -2.76 -14.75
CA SER A 63 -10.92 -2.45 -13.62
C SER A 63 -10.46 -1.19 -12.86
N ASP A 64 -9.16 -0.86 -12.89
CA ASP A 64 -8.58 0.34 -12.26
C ASP A 64 -8.35 1.46 -13.28
N TYR A 65 -9.45 1.88 -13.92
CA TYR A 65 -9.42 2.94 -14.94
C TYR A 65 -8.96 4.29 -14.38
N GLN A 66 -9.15 4.54 -13.08
CA GLN A 66 -8.67 5.78 -12.43
C GLN A 66 -7.15 5.85 -12.39
N ASN A 67 -6.47 4.73 -12.13
CA ASN A 67 -5.02 4.69 -12.18
C ASN A 67 -4.49 4.78 -13.62
N LEU A 68 -5.21 4.21 -14.59
CA LEU A 68 -4.87 4.35 -16.01
C LEU A 68 -4.95 5.81 -16.48
N ILE A 69 -6.03 6.53 -16.11
CA ILE A 69 -6.17 7.97 -16.39
C ILE A 69 -4.97 8.76 -15.85
N ASN A 70 -4.58 8.51 -14.60
CA ASN A 70 -3.44 9.19 -13.99
C ASN A 70 -2.12 8.89 -14.71
N GLN A 71 -1.92 7.65 -15.16
CA GLN A 71 -0.71 7.26 -15.91
C GLN A 71 -0.64 7.97 -17.27
N VAL A 72 -1.75 8.02 -18.01
CA VAL A 72 -1.82 8.72 -19.30
C VAL A 72 -1.53 10.22 -19.12
N LEU A 73 -2.13 10.86 -18.11
CA LEU A 73 -1.88 12.27 -17.81
C LEU A 73 -0.41 12.52 -17.46
N ARG A 74 0.20 11.66 -16.62
CA ARG A 74 1.63 11.75 -16.28
C ARG A 74 2.53 11.55 -17.50
N ALA A 75 2.21 10.60 -18.37
CA ALA A 75 2.96 10.36 -19.59
C ALA A 75 2.92 11.58 -20.51
N TYR A 76 1.76 12.23 -20.65
CA TYR A 76 1.62 13.46 -21.41
C TYR A 76 2.42 14.62 -20.80
N MET A 77 2.36 14.79 -19.47
CA MET A 77 3.12 15.81 -18.74
C MET A 77 4.64 15.63 -18.87
N ASN A 78 5.15 14.40 -18.99
CA ASN A 78 6.59 14.16 -19.11
C ASN A 78 7.12 14.30 -20.55
N GLN A 79 6.22 14.29 -21.54
CA GLN A 79 6.57 14.44 -22.96
C GLN A 79 6.58 15.91 -23.42
N HIS A 80 6.03 16.82 -22.63
CA HIS A 80 5.98 18.27 -22.87
C HIS A 80 6.76 19.00 -21.77
#